data_AF-D8FUT0-F1
#
_entry.id   AF-D8FUT0-F1
#
_cell.length_a   1.000
_cell.length_b   1.000
_cell.length_c   1.000
_cell.angle_alpha   90.00
_cell.angle_beta   90.00
_cell.angle_gamma   90.00
#
_symmetry.space_group_name_H-M   'P 1'
#
loop_
_entity.id
_entity.type
_entity.pdbx_description
1 polymer ?
#
loop_
_entity_poly.entity_id
_entity_poly.type
_entity_poly.pdbx_seq_one_letter_code
_entity_poly.pdbx_strand_id
1 'polypeptide(L)'
;MENLQQILDTRRQELISKIQGLSDQKLQNIEAISHCYEFIREAIEKAEVEAKNINYKDLIEPSFHITDNFDKVMFQGHINTAANLIPKEFGEINNEYIKMSEKNKKVFNYIYHQLFITIITVLDDFFSQILLLVLKAYPERLGDKKIKKIKEIKFSDLGKLSSASEIAAFLGMAEGEKAIKLIDGEINSLIRDDIMRGSPLDYIKNLRTYLETGDTFLRLKWLLYAERSSRRNAGVHSGWFGNDECNKRINEIIKIDTGNQLKLSELKTNFIGFEAEYFCETYRLAIDIVKAFKSHCEKDFKSHYDENGDFMPATQDESGSFIETIGVETVYPHQLILTIPARETMGVREHLTTVLDNLSDDLVAEVRDFAEFLQQRQQQKQVS
;
A
#
# COMPACT_ATOMS: atom_id res chain seq x y z
N MET A 1 0.67 -17.38 31.87
CA MET A 1 0.68 -17.67 30.42
C MET A 1 -0.57 -17.06 29.84
N GLU A 2 -0.44 -16.06 28.98
CA GLU A 2 -1.60 -15.49 28.30
C GLU A 2 -2.13 -16.50 27.29
N ASN A 3 -3.43 -16.79 27.35
CA ASN A 3 -4.11 -17.53 26.30
C ASN A 3 -4.16 -16.65 25.04
N LEU A 4 -4.09 -17.24 23.85
CA LEU A 4 -4.26 -16.56 22.55
C LEU A 4 -5.38 -15.50 22.57
N GLN A 5 -6.51 -15.82 23.21
CA GLN A 5 -7.63 -14.89 23.33
C GLN A 5 -7.26 -13.60 24.05
N GLN A 6 -6.49 -13.69 25.15
CA GLN A 6 -6.03 -12.52 25.92
C GLN A 6 -5.12 -11.62 25.08
N ILE A 7 -4.25 -12.19 24.25
CA ILE A 7 -3.39 -11.40 23.35
C ILE A 7 -4.22 -10.66 22.31
N LEU A 8 -5.24 -11.32 21.74
CA LEU A 8 -6.15 -10.70 20.77
C LEU A 8 -6.99 -9.60 21.41
N ASP A 9 -7.49 -9.83 22.63
CA ASP A 9 -8.27 -8.84 23.37
C ASP A 9 -7.44 -7.59 23.68
N THR A 10 -6.19 -7.76 24.13
CA THR A 10 -5.24 -6.64 24.30
C THR A 10 -5.03 -5.88 22.99
N ARG A 11 -4.85 -6.57 21.87
CA ARG A 11 -4.68 -5.92 20.55
C ARG A 11 -5.90 -5.13 20.12
N ARG A 12 -7.11 -5.66 20.38
CA ARG A 12 -8.39 -4.98 20.09
C ARG A 12 -8.56 -3.74 20.95
N GLN A 13 -8.25 -3.84 22.25
CA GLN A 13 -8.27 -2.70 23.18
C GLN A 13 -7.29 -1.59 22.77
N GLU A 14 -6.10 -1.95 22.30
CA GLU A 14 -5.08 -1.01 21.83
C GLU A 14 -5.31 -0.52 20.38
N LEU A 15 -6.25 -1.11 19.64
CA LEU A 15 -6.37 -0.86 18.19
C LEU A 15 -6.65 0.61 17.89
N ILE A 16 -7.63 1.19 18.58
CA ILE A 16 -8.04 2.59 18.35
C ILE A 16 -6.89 3.55 18.63
N SER A 17 -6.19 3.38 19.76
CA SER A 17 -5.07 4.26 20.10
C SER A 17 -3.91 4.14 19.11
N LYS A 18 -3.64 2.92 18.60
CA LYS A 18 -2.64 2.69 17.55
C LYS A 18 -3.05 3.30 16.21
N ILE A 19 -4.30 3.17 15.79
CA ILE A 19 -4.81 3.80 14.56
C ILE A 19 -4.77 5.32 14.68
N GLN A 20 -5.11 5.87 15.84
CA GLN A 20 -5.04 7.30 16.10
C GLN A 20 -3.60 7.81 16.02
N GLY A 21 -2.66 7.16 16.72
CA GLY A 21 -1.25 7.50 16.66
C GLY A 21 -0.66 7.39 15.25
N LEU A 22 -1.02 6.33 14.51
CA LEU A 22 -0.64 6.17 13.11
C LEU A 22 -1.18 7.32 12.24
N SER A 23 -2.47 7.63 12.37
CA SER A 23 -3.13 8.67 11.57
C SER A 23 -2.51 10.05 11.84
N ASP A 24 -2.27 10.37 13.11
CA ASP A 24 -1.66 11.64 13.51
C ASP A 24 -0.23 11.76 12.97
N GLN A 25 0.55 10.68 13.03
CA GLN A 25 1.89 10.62 12.42
C GLN A 25 1.83 10.86 10.90
N LYS A 26 0.90 10.24 10.17
CA LYS A 26 0.79 10.44 8.71
C LYS A 26 0.34 11.85 8.36
N LEU A 27 -0.57 12.44 9.13
CA LEU A 27 -0.98 13.83 8.95
C LEU A 27 0.20 14.79 9.14
N GLN A 28 1.02 14.58 10.19
CA GLN A 28 2.24 15.36 10.40
C GLN A 28 3.24 15.21 9.24
N ASN A 29 3.42 14.00 8.72
CA ASN A 29 4.28 13.77 7.55
C ASN A 29 3.76 14.53 6.31
N ILE A 30 2.45 14.49 6.05
CA ILE A 30 1.82 15.20 4.92
C ILE A 30 1.96 16.71 5.09
N GLU A 31 1.77 17.23 6.30
CA GLU A 31 1.95 18.64 6.64
C GLU A 31 3.40 19.10 6.46
N ALA A 32 4.37 18.30 6.91
CA ALA A 32 5.79 18.57 6.70
C ALA A 32 6.14 18.66 5.20
N ILE A 33 5.56 17.80 4.35
CA ILE A 33 5.77 17.88 2.89
C ILE A 33 5.22 19.20 2.32
N SER A 34 4.09 19.68 2.83
CA SER A 34 3.56 21.00 2.44
C SER A 34 4.50 22.13 2.86
N HIS A 35 5.08 22.07 4.05
CA HIS A 35 6.08 23.06 4.47
C HIS A 35 7.34 23.02 3.61
N CYS A 36 7.80 21.83 3.21
CA CYS A 36 8.91 21.69 2.26
C CYS A 36 8.57 22.31 0.90
N TYR A 37 7.35 22.12 0.41
CA TYR A 37 6.89 22.74 -0.85
C TYR A 37 6.95 24.27 -0.78
N GLU A 38 6.38 24.86 0.27
CA GLU A 38 6.39 26.32 0.48
C GLU A 38 7.82 26.85 0.64
N PHE A 39 8.65 26.19 1.46
CA PHE A 39 10.04 26.56 1.66
C PHE A 39 10.83 26.57 0.36
N ILE A 40 10.70 25.53 -0.47
CA ILE A 40 11.41 25.42 -1.75
C ILE A 40 10.93 26.50 -2.72
N ARG A 41 9.62 26.77 -2.76
CA ARG A 41 9.05 27.86 -3.59
C ARG A 41 9.69 29.19 -3.20
N GLU A 42 9.61 29.55 -1.93
CA GLU A 42 10.15 30.82 -1.40
C GLU A 42 11.66 30.94 -1.61
N ALA A 43 12.41 29.85 -1.39
CA ALA A 43 13.86 29.84 -1.57
C ALA A 43 14.26 30.10 -3.03
N ILE A 44 13.58 29.46 -4.00
CA ILE A 44 13.87 29.65 -5.43
C ILE A 44 13.44 31.06 -5.88
N GLU A 45 12.27 31.55 -5.44
CA GLU A 45 11.82 32.91 -5.76
C GLU A 45 12.80 33.96 -5.23
N LYS A 46 13.21 33.82 -3.97
CA LYS A 46 14.18 34.73 -3.34
C LYS A 46 15.52 34.71 -4.05
N ALA A 47 16.06 33.52 -4.34
CA ALA A 47 17.33 33.39 -5.04
C ALA A 47 17.31 34.06 -6.42
N GLU A 48 16.19 33.96 -7.14
CA GLU A 48 16.03 34.59 -8.44
C GLU A 48 16.02 36.12 -8.35
N VAL A 49 15.24 36.67 -7.42
CA VAL A 49 15.15 38.12 -7.20
C VAL A 49 16.51 38.67 -6.79
N GLU A 50 17.20 37.98 -5.89
CA GLU A 50 18.54 38.38 -5.45
C GLU A 50 19.55 38.31 -6.58
N ALA A 51 19.59 37.22 -7.37
CA ALA A 51 20.51 37.08 -8.49
C ALA A 51 20.32 38.17 -9.56
N LYS A 52 19.08 38.62 -9.80
CA LYS A 52 18.77 39.74 -10.72
C LYS A 52 19.30 41.09 -10.24
N ASN A 53 19.47 41.27 -8.92
CA ASN A 53 19.92 42.51 -8.31
C ASN A 53 21.44 42.57 -8.09
N ILE A 54 22.18 41.48 -8.34
CA ILE A 54 23.63 41.46 -8.20
C ILE A 54 24.29 42.18 -9.39
N ASN A 55 25.00 43.26 -9.09
CA ASN A 55 25.90 43.88 -10.05
C ASN A 55 27.21 43.09 -10.12
N TYR A 56 27.44 42.37 -11.22
CA TYR A 56 28.61 41.52 -11.40
C TYR A 56 29.96 42.22 -11.26
N LYS A 57 30.00 43.56 -11.37
CA LYS A 57 31.23 44.34 -11.10
C LYS A 57 31.65 44.28 -9.64
N ASP A 58 30.69 44.15 -8.72
CA ASP A 58 30.93 44.15 -7.27
C ASP A 58 31.49 42.80 -6.78
N LEU A 59 31.43 41.75 -7.62
CA LEU A 59 32.06 40.44 -7.36
C LEU A 59 33.57 40.41 -7.69
N ILE A 60 34.08 41.44 -8.36
CA ILE A 60 35.48 41.51 -8.82
C ILE A 60 36.34 42.35 -7.86
N GLU A 61 35.72 43.17 -6.98
CA GLU A 61 36.46 43.99 -6.02
C GLU A 61 36.87 43.19 -4.77
N PRO A 62 38.18 43.11 -4.44
CA PRO A 62 38.70 42.27 -3.33
C PRO A 62 38.26 42.70 -1.92
N SER A 63 37.61 43.86 -1.76
CA SER A 63 37.34 44.49 -0.47
C SER A 63 35.91 44.32 0.06
N PHE A 64 35.02 43.65 -0.68
CA PHE A 64 33.66 43.41 -0.21
C PHE A 64 33.56 42.10 0.59
N HIS A 65 32.61 42.03 1.53
CA HIS A 65 32.27 40.80 2.24
C HIS A 65 31.76 39.74 1.25
N ILE A 66 32.71 38.98 0.69
CA ILE A 66 32.54 38.04 -0.42
C ILE A 66 31.55 36.90 -0.09
N THR A 67 31.24 36.62 1.18
CA THR A 67 30.49 35.40 1.55
C THR A 67 29.05 35.41 1.07
N ASP A 68 28.27 36.46 1.35
CA ASP A 68 26.81 36.42 1.15
C ASP A 68 26.39 36.50 -0.32
N ASN A 69 27.10 37.29 -1.13
CA ASN A 69 26.82 37.40 -2.56
C ASN A 69 27.36 36.20 -3.35
N PHE A 70 28.48 35.61 -2.91
CA PHE A 70 29.04 34.42 -3.54
C PHE A 70 28.13 33.21 -3.35
N ASP A 71 27.61 32.99 -2.14
CA ASP A 71 26.70 31.87 -1.85
C ASP A 71 25.42 31.93 -2.70
N LYS A 72 24.88 33.13 -2.94
CA LYS A 72 23.70 33.35 -3.80
C LYS A 72 23.99 33.06 -5.26
N VAL A 73 25.12 33.51 -5.78
CA VAL A 73 25.56 33.24 -7.16
C VAL A 73 25.81 31.75 -7.36
N MET A 74 26.45 31.09 -6.39
CA MET A 74 26.69 29.65 -6.41
C MET A 74 25.38 28.86 -6.37
N PHE A 75 24.43 29.24 -5.50
CA PHE A 75 23.12 28.61 -5.44
C PHE A 75 22.36 28.70 -6.77
N GLN A 76 22.31 29.88 -7.40
CA GLN A 76 21.70 30.04 -8.72
C GLN A 76 22.49 29.30 -9.82
N GLY A 77 23.81 29.22 -9.71
CA GLY A 77 24.66 28.40 -10.57
C GLY A 77 24.32 26.91 -10.49
N HIS A 78 24.07 26.40 -9.28
CA HIS A 78 23.60 25.02 -9.06
C HIS A 78 22.20 24.80 -9.64
N ILE A 79 21.26 25.74 -9.46
CA ILE A 79 19.92 25.67 -10.09
C ILE A 79 20.04 25.60 -11.61
N ASN A 80 20.87 26.46 -12.21
CA ASN A 80 21.09 26.45 -13.66
C ASN A 80 21.67 25.14 -14.16
N THR A 81 22.60 24.55 -13.40
CA THR A 81 23.21 23.25 -13.71
C THR A 81 22.16 22.14 -13.63
N ALA A 82 21.37 22.10 -12.56
CA ALA A 82 20.28 21.13 -12.39
C ALA A 82 19.22 21.26 -13.49
N ALA A 83 18.81 22.48 -13.84
CA ALA A 83 17.84 22.75 -14.90
C ALA A 83 18.26 22.16 -16.26
N ASN A 84 19.56 22.12 -16.56
CA ASN A 84 20.08 21.54 -17.79
C ASN A 84 19.99 20.00 -17.81
N LEU A 85 19.94 19.35 -16.65
CA LEU A 85 19.85 17.90 -16.51
C LEU A 85 18.40 17.38 -16.48
N ILE A 86 17.45 18.25 -16.12
CA ILE A 86 16.02 17.89 -16.03
C ILE A 86 15.41 17.84 -17.45
N PRO A 87 14.41 16.97 -17.73
CA PRO A 87 13.68 16.98 -19.01
C PRO A 87 12.99 18.32 -19.29
N LYS A 88 12.99 18.77 -20.55
CA LYS A 88 12.48 20.10 -20.95
C LYS A 88 10.99 20.28 -20.65
N GLU A 89 10.23 19.19 -20.67
CA GLU A 89 8.79 19.12 -20.47
C GLU A 89 8.40 19.69 -19.10
N PHE A 90 9.28 19.59 -18.09
CA PHE A 90 9.08 20.24 -16.79
C PHE A 90 9.06 21.76 -16.87
N GLY A 91 9.75 22.41 -17.82
CA GLY A 91 9.67 23.87 -18.01
C GLY A 91 8.36 24.29 -18.68
N GLU A 92 7.80 23.41 -19.52
CA GLU A 92 6.61 23.65 -20.33
C GLU A 92 5.30 23.61 -19.51
N ILE A 93 5.31 22.96 -18.33
CA ILE A 93 4.16 22.94 -17.41
C ILE A 93 3.78 24.38 -17.03
N ASN A 94 2.56 24.81 -17.34
CA ASN A 94 2.11 26.13 -16.97
C ASN A 94 1.89 26.20 -15.45
N ASN A 95 2.41 27.24 -14.81
CA ASN A 95 2.18 27.51 -13.40
C ASN A 95 1.95 29.01 -13.30
N GLU A 96 0.72 29.44 -13.53
CA GLU A 96 0.33 30.86 -13.59
C GLU A 96 0.65 31.61 -12.29
N TYR A 97 0.76 30.87 -11.19
CA TYR A 97 1.05 31.40 -9.86
C TYR A 97 2.54 31.65 -9.60
N ILE A 98 3.43 31.26 -10.52
CA ILE A 98 4.87 31.25 -10.27
C ILE A 98 5.59 32.16 -11.27
N LYS A 99 6.07 33.30 -10.78
CA LYS A 99 6.85 34.27 -11.57
C LYS A 99 8.35 33.96 -11.49
N MET A 100 8.73 32.81 -12.04
CA MET A 100 10.13 32.37 -12.11
C MET A 100 10.64 32.36 -13.55
N SER A 101 11.97 32.46 -13.71
CA SER A 101 12.64 32.16 -14.97
C SER A 101 12.41 30.72 -15.39
N GLU A 102 12.46 30.43 -16.69
CA GLU A 102 12.24 29.07 -17.23
C GLU A 102 13.10 27.99 -16.55
N LYS A 103 14.37 28.28 -16.25
CA LYS A 103 15.27 27.33 -15.57
C LYS A 103 14.84 27.06 -14.13
N ASN A 104 14.48 28.11 -13.40
CA ASN A 104 14.03 28.00 -12.01
C ASN A 104 12.68 27.29 -11.94
N LYS A 105 11.75 27.65 -12.83
CA LYS A 105 10.45 26.99 -13.00
C LYS A 105 10.62 25.50 -13.29
N LYS A 106 11.53 25.12 -14.17
CA LYS A 106 11.84 23.72 -14.49
C LYS A 106 12.36 22.93 -13.29
N VAL A 107 13.27 23.51 -12.51
CA VAL A 107 13.80 22.90 -11.27
C VAL A 107 12.72 22.80 -10.20
N PHE A 108 11.99 23.87 -9.97
CA PHE A 108 10.85 23.90 -9.04
C PHE A 108 9.83 22.82 -9.41
N ASN A 109 9.47 22.76 -10.69
CA ASN A 109 8.52 21.78 -11.21
C ASN A 109 9.00 20.35 -10.95
N TYR A 110 10.25 20.04 -11.25
CA TYR A 110 10.83 18.75 -10.95
C TYR A 110 10.78 18.41 -9.44
N ILE A 111 11.12 19.36 -8.57
CA ILE A 111 11.17 19.12 -7.12
C ILE A 111 9.78 18.83 -6.54
N TYR A 112 8.73 19.60 -6.87
CA TYR A 112 7.42 19.29 -6.29
C TYR A 112 6.83 17.99 -6.84
N HIS A 113 7.21 17.56 -8.03
CA HIS A 113 6.87 16.23 -8.53
C HIS A 113 7.51 15.13 -7.66
N GLN A 114 8.71 15.35 -7.11
CA GLN A 114 9.28 14.45 -6.10
C GLN A 114 8.49 14.49 -4.79
N LEU A 115 8.06 15.68 -4.34
CA LEU A 115 7.22 15.80 -3.15
C LEU A 115 5.87 15.08 -3.32
N PHE A 116 5.30 15.08 -4.52
CA PHE A 116 4.09 14.32 -4.85
C PHE A 116 4.30 12.82 -4.67
N ILE A 117 5.43 12.28 -5.17
CA ILE A 117 5.78 10.86 -4.97
C ILE A 117 5.77 10.55 -3.47
N THR A 118 6.33 11.43 -2.65
CA THR A 118 6.35 11.27 -1.19
C THR A 118 4.94 11.25 -0.60
N ILE A 119 4.02 12.15 -0.99
CA ILE A 119 2.64 12.17 -0.48
C ILE A 119 1.93 10.84 -0.76
N ILE A 120 2.03 10.35 -2.00
CA ILE A 120 1.38 9.09 -2.38
C ILE A 120 2.01 7.89 -1.65
N THR A 121 3.33 7.90 -1.46
CA THR A 121 4.03 6.87 -0.69
C THR A 121 3.60 6.86 0.78
N VAL A 122 3.36 8.03 1.37
CA VAL A 122 2.80 8.15 2.73
C VAL A 122 1.41 7.50 2.81
N LEU A 123 0.58 7.63 1.77
CA LEU A 123 -0.72 6.96 1.71
C LEU A 123 -0.59 5.44 1.57
N ASP A 124 0.28 4.94 0.69
CA ASP A 124 0.51 3.50 0.54
C ASP A 124 0.93 2.85 1.86
N ASP A 125 1.85 3.51 2.56
CA ASP A 125 2.34 3.09 3.86
C ASP A 125 1.24 3.17 4.93
N PHE A 126 0.46 4.26 4.96
CA PHE A 126 -0.70 4.39 5.84
C PHE A 126 -1.69 3.24 5.67
N PHE A 127 -2.10 2.96 4.43
CA PHE A 127 -3.07 1.92 4.16
C PHE A 127 -2.55 0.53 4.55
N SER A 128 -1.27 0.25 4.27
CA SER A 128 -0.63 -1.01 4.65
C SER A 128 -0.60 -1.19 6.17
N GLN A 129 -0.26 -0.12 6.89
CA GLN A 129 -0.19 -0.14 8.35
C GLN A 129 -1.57 -0.23 9.01
N ILE A 130 -2.59 0.47 8.49
CA ILE A 130 -3.97 0.32 8.99
C ILE A 130 -4.43 -1.12 8.82
N LEU A 131 -4.23 -1.69 7.63
CA LEU A 131 -4.65 -3.05 7.35
C LEU A 131 -3.93 -4.04 8.26
N LEU A 132 -2.63 -3.83 8.49
CA LEU A 132 -1.85 -4.63 9.43
C LEU A 132 -2.41 -4.55 10.85
N LEU A 133 -2.70 -3.35 11.34
CA LEU A 133 -3.25 -3.14 12.68
C LEU A 133 -4.60 -3.86 12.83
N VAL A 134 -5.50 -3.66 11.86
CA VAL A 134 -6.85 -4.25 11.89
C VAL A 134 -6.79 -5.77 11.80
N LEU A 135 -6.05 -6.34 10.83
CA LEU A 135 -5.97 -7.79 10.67
C LEU A 135 -5.26 -8.47 11.84
N LYS A 136 -4.33 -7.80 12.52
CA LYS A 136 -3.70 -8.34 13.73
C LYS A 136 -4.62 -8.36 14.94
N ALA A 137 -5.57 -7.43 15.01
CA ALA A 137 -6.59 -7.36 16.05
C ALA A 137 -7.80 -8.27 15.74
N TYR A 138 -8.13 -8.44 14.47
CA TYR A 138 -9.26 -9.24 13.97
C TYR A 138 -8.81 -10.21 12.87
N PRO A 139 -7.96 -11.21 13.18
CA PRO A 139 -7.46 -12.16 12.18
C PRO A 139 -8.56 -13.00 11.51
N GLU A 140 -9.72 -13.13 12.14
CA GLU A 140 -10.94 -13.72 11.58
C GLU A 140 -11.39 -13.07 10.27
N ARG A 141 -11.08 -11.77 10.06
CA ARG A 141 -11.41 -11.02 8.84
C ARG A 141 -10.66 -11.52 7.59
N LEU A 142 -9.64 -12.36 7.76
CA LEU A 142 -8.98 -13.05 6.65
C LEU A 142 -9.88 -14.07 5.95
N GLY A 143 -10.95 -14.51 6.62
CA GLY A 143 -11.88 -15.52 6.14
C GLY A 143 -11.34 -16.96 6.27
N ASP A 144 -12.25 -17.92 6.34
CA ASP A 144 -11.96 -19.33 6.66
C ASP A 144 -10.95 -19.99 5.72
N LYS A 145 -10.95 -19.64 4.43
CA LYS A 145 -10.02 -20.23 3.45
C LYS A 145 -8.56 -19.86 3.72
N LYS A 146 -8.29 -18.65 4.23
CA LYS A 146 -6.93 -18.18 4.54
C LYS A 146 -6.53 -18.53 5.97
N ILE A 147 -7.49 -18.59 6.89
CA ILE A 147 -7.29 -19.07 8.26
C ILE A 147 -7.05 -20.59 8.31
N LYS A 148 -7.62 -21.38 7.39
CA LYS A 148 -7.32 -22.82 7.29
C LYS A 148 -5.83 -23.10 7.06
N LYS A 149 -5.14 -22.32 6.21
CA LYS A 149 -3.67 -22.39 6.09
C LYS A 149 -2.94 -22.12 7.41
N ILE A 150 -3.47 -21.22 8.24
CA ILE A 150 -2.94 -20.90 9.57
C ILE A 150 -3.22 -22.03 10.57
N LYS A 151 -4.42 -22.64 10.54
CA LYS A 151 -4.80 -23.80 11.37
C LYS A 151 -4.09 -25.09 10.97
N GLU A 152 -3.63 -25.19 9.72
CA GLU A 152 -2.92 -26.34 9.17
C GLU A 152 -1.39 -26.23 9.30
N ILE A 153 -0.85 -25.18 9.93
CA ILE A 153 0.59 -25.05 10.19
C ILE A 153 1.01 -26.21 11.09
N LYS A 154 1.62 -27.23 10.47
CA LYS A 154 2.16 -28.41 11.15
C LYS A 154 3.48 -27.99 11.81
N PHE A 155 3.86 -28.65 12.90
CA PHE A 155 5.17 -28.48 13.56
C PHE A 155 6.37 -28.59 12.59
N SER A 156 6.20 -29.20 11.42
CA SER A 156 7.18 -29.27 10.33
C SER A 156 7.52 -27.92 9.69
N ASP A 157 6.64 -26.92 9.74
CA ASP A 157 6.91 -25.58 9.18
C ASP A 157 7.92 -24.76 10.01
N LEU A 158 8.28 -25.25 11.21
CA LEU A 158 9.33 -24.71 12.06
C LEU A 158 10.75 -24.88 11.48
N GLY A 159 10.90 -25.74 10.47
CA GLY A 159 12.16 -25.89 9.72
C GLY A 159 12.55 -24.68 8.88
N LYS A 160 11.65 -23.68 8.72
CA LYS A 160 11.92 -22.42 7.99
C LYS A 160 12.59 -21.34 8.85
N LEU A 161 12.78 -21.56 10.15
CA LEU A 161 13.50 -20.64 11.03
C LEU A 161 15.00 -20.73 10.71
N SER A 162 15.55 -19.64 10.20
CA SER A 162 16.90 -19.55 9.59
C SER A 162 18.07 -19.75 10.56
N SER A 163 17.85 -19.74 11.87
CA SER A 163 18.92 -19.87 12.87
C SER A 163 18.54 -20.69 14.11
N ALA A 164 19.53 -21.37 14.69
CA ALA A 164 19.39 -22.12 15.93
C ALA A 164 18.95 -21.24 17.13
N SER A 165 19.29 -19.94 17.12
CA SER A 165 18.81 -18.96 18.10
C SER A 165 17.33 -18.65 17.94
N GLU A 166 16.81 -18.59 16.71
CA GLU A 166 15.38 -18.42 16.46
C GLU A 166 14.60 -19.64 16.90
N ILE A 167 15.16 -20.84 16.69
CA ILE A 167 14.57 -22.10 17.16
C ILE A 167 14.57 -22.16 18.70
N ALA A 168 15.67 -21.81 19.37
CA ALA A 168 15.75 -21.81 20.83
C ALA A 168 14.81 -20.76 21.48
N ALA A 169 14.74 -19.56 20.90
CA ALA A 169 13.79 -18.53 21.32
C ALA A 169 12.34 -18.96 21.05
N PHE A 170 12.08 -19.65 19.94
CA PHE A 170 10.77 -20.19 19.59
C PHE A 170 10.34 -21.34 20.52
N LEU A 171 11.26 -22.21 20.92
CA LEU A 171 10.98 -23.31 21.84
C LEU A 171 10.63 -22.83 23.26
N GLY A 172 11.12 -21.66 23.68
CA GLY A 172 10.86 -21.05 24.99
C GLY A 172 9.57 -20.22 25.12
N MET A 173 8.80 -20.01 24.05
CA MET A 173 7.58 -19.19 24.09
C MET A 173 6.36 -19.96 24.64
N ALA A 174 5.39 -19.24 25.19
CA ALA A 174 4.08 -19.83 25.48
C ALA A 174 3.34 -20.18 24.17
N GLU A 175 2.48 -21.21 24.18
CA GLU A 175 1.78 -21.67 22.97
C GLU A 175 0.95 -20.57 22.29
N GLY A 176 0.32 -19.68 23.07
CA GLY A 176 -0.42 -18.52 22.55
C GLY A 176 0.47 -17.53 21.78
N GLU A 177 1.69 -17.27 22.26
CA GLU A 177 2.63 -16.37 21.58
C GLU A 177 3.17 -16.98 20.28
N LYS A 178 3.35 -18.30 20.23
CA LYS A 178 3.75 -19.02 19.01
C LYS A 178 2.68 -18.89 17.92
N ALA A 179 1.41 -19.12 18.29
CA ALA A 179 0.29 -18.98 17.38
C ALA A 179 0.17 -17.55 16.82
N ILE A 180 0.33 -16.54 17.68
CA ILE A 180 0.30 -15.12 17.26
C ILE A 180 1.43 -14.78 16.29
N LYS A 181 2.66 -15.26 16.51
CA LYS A 181 3.77 -15.00 15.58
C LYS A 181 3.51 -15.59 14.19
N LEU A 182 2.92 -16.79 14.13
CA LEU A 182 2.55 -17.43 12.87
C LEU A 182 1.44 -16.66 12.15
N ILE A 183 0.38 -16.27 12.89
CA ILE A 183 -0.70 -15.42 12.37
C ILE A 183 -0.14 -14.11 11.82
N ASP A 184 0.72 -13.43 12.57
CA ASP A 184 1.35 -12.17 12.15
C ASP A 184 2.21 -12.35 10.90
N GLY A 185 2.95 -13.46 10.80
CA GLY A 185 3.74 -13.81 9.62
C GLY A 185 2.89 -13.97 8.37
N GLU A 186 1.76 -14.68 8.48
CA GLU A 186 0.81 -14.88 7.38
C GLU A 186 0.09 -13.58 7.01
N ILE A 187 -0.31 -12.75 7.98
CA ILE A 187 -0.88 -11.41 7.71
C ILE A 187 0.13 -10.55 6.95
N ASN A 188 1.39 -10.53 7.39
CA ASN A 188 2.44 -9.77 6.72
C ASN A 188 2.66 -10.26 5.28
N SER A 189 2.72 -11.59 5.10
CA SER A 189 2.87 -12.22 3.80
C SER A 189 1.70 -11.85 2.88
N LEU A 190 0.48 -11.95 3.39
CA LEU A 190 -0.74 -11.60 2.67
C LEU A 190 -0.75 -10.14 2.23
N ILE A 191 -0.47 -9.21 3.15
CA ILE A 191 -0.46 -7.78 2.83
C ILE A 191 0.56 -7.51 1.75
N ARG A 192 1.78 -8.05 1.89
CA ARG A 192 2.86 -7.84 0.93
C ARG A 192 2.56 -8.48 -0.43
N ASP A 193 2.12 -9.73 -0.45
CA ASP A 193 2.15 -10.58 -1.64
C ASP A 193 0.79 -10.63 -2.38
N ASP A 194 -0.32 -10.58 -1.65
CA ASP A 194 -1.66 -10.61 -2.27
C ASP A 194 -2.24 -9.22 -2.44
N ILE A 195 -2.00 -8.32 -1.48
CA ILE A 195 -2.71 -7.05 -1.40
C ILE A 195 -1.89 -5.95 -2.09
N MET A 196 -0.61 -5.80 -1.74
CA MET A 196 0.26 -4.74 -2.26
C MET A 196 0.85 -5.02 -3.66
N ARG A 197 0.83 -6.27 -4.15
CA ARG A 197 1.29 -6.59 -5.52
C ARG A 197 0.25 -6.27 -6.61
N GLY A 198 -1.01 -6.05 -6.23
CA GLY A 198 -2.10 -5.76 -7.17
C GLY A 198 -2.02 -4.35 -7.76
N SER A 199 -2.94 -4.04 -8.68
CA SER A 199 -3.15 -2.65 -9.10
C SER A 199 -3.68 -1.81 -7.92
N PRO A 200 -3.55 -0.47 -7.93
CA PRO A 200 -4.16 0.37 -6.91
C PRO A 200 -5.68 0.15 -6.76
N LEU A 201 -6.37 -0.29 -7.82
CA LEU A 201 -7.78 -0.66 -7.77
C LEU A 201 -8.01 -1.99 -7.02
N ASP A 202 -7.18 -3.00 -7.28
CA ASP A 202 -7.23 -4.28 -6.55
C ASP A 202 -6.91 -4.07 -5.07
N TYR A 203 -5.92 -3.22 -4.79
CA TYR A 203 -5.54 -2.82 -3.46
C TYR A 203 -6.72 -2.23 -2.68
N ILE A 204 -7.39 -1.24 -3.28
CA ILE A 204 -8.57 -0.60 -2.67
C ILE A 204 -9.69 -1.61 -2.47
N LYS A 205 -9.96 -2.47 -3.45
CA LYS A 205 -10.99 -3.51 -3.35
C LYS A 205 -10.73 -4.42 -2.14
N ASN A 206 -9.51 -4.92 -2.03
CA ASN A 206 -9.09 -5.76 -0.91
C ASN A 206 -9.21 -5.01 0.42
N LEU A 207 -8.75 -3.76 0.47
CA LEU A 207 -8.81 -2.93 1.66
C LEU A 207 -10.26 -2.70 2.12
N ARG A 208 -11.20 -2.47 1.19
CA ARG A 208 -12.64 -2.40 1.51
C ARG A 208 -13.18 -3.71 2.07
N THR A 209 -12.75 -4.84 1.50
CA THR A 209 -13.17 -6.15 1.98
C THR A 209 -12.73 -6.39 3.43
N TYR A 210 -11.48 -6.07 3.77
CA TYR A 210 -10.96 -6.33 5.13
C TYR A 210 -11.39 -5.29 6.16
N LEU A 211 -11.61 -4.04 5.74
CA LEU A 211 -12.09 -2.98 6.62
C LEU A 211 -13.61 -2.87 6.69
N GLU A 212 -14.35 -3.64 5.88
CA GLU A 212 -15.82 -3.62 5.80
C GLU A 212 -16.41 -2.24 5.47
N THR A 213 -15.60 -1.38 4.85
CA THR A 213 -16.05 -0.09 4.34
C THR A 213 -16.94 -0.33 3.13
N GLY A 214 -18.27 -0.20 3.28
CA GLY A 214 -19.23 -0.42 2.19
C GLY A 214 -18.91 0.34 0.89
N ASP A 215 -19.60 0.01 -0.21
CA ASP A 215 -19.22 0.42 -1.58
C ASP A 215 -19.13 1.92 -1.84
N THR A 216 -19.78 2.73 -1.00
CA THR A 216 -19.83 4.19 -1.09
C THR A 216 -18.71 4.89 -0.33
N PHE A 217 -18.06 4.21 0.62
CA PHE A 217 -17.03 4.81 1.46
C PHE A 217 -15.87 5.32 0.61
N LEU A 218 -15.67 6.64 0.62
CA LEU A 218 -14.60 7.34 -0.09
C LEU A 218 -14.51 7.01 -1.60
N ARG A 219 -15.60 6.56 -2.24
CA ARG A 219 -15.60 6.09 -3.64
C ARG A 219 -14.83 7.01 -4.59
N LEU A 220 -15.13 8.31 -4.60
CA LEU A 220 -14.44 9.28 -5.47
C LEU A 220 -12.97 9.50 -5.06
N LYS A 221 -12.70 9.55 -3.75
CA LYS A 221 -11.35 9.72 -3.22
C LYS A 221 -10.46 8.52 -3.56
N TRP A 222 -11.04 7.33 -3.68
CA TRP A 222 -10.37 6.12 -4.16
C TRP A 222 -9.96 6.17 -5.61
N LEU A 223 -10.86 6.62 -6.48
CA LEU A 223 -10.53 6.75 -7.89
C LEU A 223 -9.42 7.79 -8.08
N LEU A 224 -9.49 8.91 -7.36
CA LEU A 224 -8.43 9.93 -7.38
C LEU A 224 -7.09 9.40 -6.83
N TYR A 225 -7.10 8.62 -5.74
CA TYR A 225 -5.87 8.00 -5.23
C TYR A 225 -5.28 6.99 -6.22
N ALA A 226 -6.11 6.11 -6.81
CA ALA A 226 -5.66 5.12 -7.77
C ALA A 226 -5.01 5.76 -9.01
N GLU A 227 -5.58 6.88 -9.46
CA GLU A 227 -5.03 7.67 -10.57
C GLU A 227 -3.66 8.23 -10.19
N ARG A 228 -3.58 8.88 -9.03
CA ARG A 228 -2.35 9.52 -8.54
C ARG A 228 -1.25 8.51 -8.26
N SER A 229 -1.60 7.34 -7.77
CA SER A 229 -0.69 6.20 -7.61
C SER A 229 -0.16 5.71 -8.95
N SER A 230 -1.00 5.69 -9.99
CA SER A 230 -0.56 5.37 -11.36
C SER A 230 0.41 6.42 -11.90
N ARG A 231 0.13 7.72 -11.70
CA ARG A 231 1.08 8.80 -12.06
C ARG A 231 2.40 8.70 -11.29
N ARG A 232 2.36 8.46 -9.98
CA ARG A 232 3.54 8.23 -9.15
C ARG A 232 4.40 7.11 -9.73
N ASN A 233 3.79 6.00 -10.12
CA ASN A 233 4.53 4.87 -10.70
C ASN A 233 5.23 5.24 -12.01
N ALA A 234 4.59 6.00 -12.88
CA ALA A 234 5.24 6.51 -14.09
C ALA A 234 6.32 7.55 -13.78
N GLY A 235 6.16 8.36 -12.74
CA GLY A 235 7.24 9.23 -12.23
C GLY A 235 8.46 8.45 -11.76
N VAL A 236 8.26 7.40 -10.96
CA VAL A 236 9.33 6.57 -10.38
C VAL A 236 10.00 5.67 -11.43
N HIS A 237 9.22 5.01 -12.28
CA HIS A 237 9.72 3.94 -13.16
C HIS A 237 9.90 4.36 -14.61
N SER A 238 9.32 5.48 -15.03
CA SER A 238 9.32 5.91 -16.44
C SER A 238 9.69 7.37 -16.60
N GLY A 239 10.30 8.00 -15.58
CA GLY A 239 10.78 9.37 -15.66
C GLY A 239 9.70 10.39 -16.01
N TRP A 240 8.45 10.14 -15.58
CA TRP A 240 7.26 10.95 -15.87
C TRP A 240 6.73 10.88 -17.30
N PHE A 241 7.16 9.88 -18.07
CA PHE A 241 6.56 9.58 -19.36
C PHE A 241 5.58 8.41 -19.20
N GLY A 242 4.36 8.61 -19.70
CA GLY A 242 3.31 7.62 -19.74
C GLY A 242 3.76 6.39 -20.53
N ASN A 243 3.44 5.22 -20.00
CA ASN A 243 3.53 3.95 -20.70
C ASN A 243 2.13 3.39 -20.89
N ASP A 244 1.98 2.42 -21.81
CA ASP A 244 0.68 1.84 -22.16
C ASP A 244 -0.07 1.31 -20.93
N GLU A 245 0.66 0.73 -19.97
CA GLU A 245 0.11 0.17 -18.74
C GLU A 245 -0.46 1.27 -17.81
N CYS A 246 0.25 2.38 -17.63
CA CYS A 246 -0.21 3.51 -16.83
C CYS A 246 -1.44 4.16 -17.46
N ASN A 247 -1.39 4.39 -18.78
CA ASN A 247 -2.51 4.97 -19.54
C ASN A 247 -3.74 4.07 -19.48
N LYS A 248 -3.56 2.75 -19.62
CA LYS A 248 -4.63 1.76 -19.50
C LYS A 248 -5.29 1.84 -18.12
N ARG A 249 -4.50 1.87 -17.03
CA ARG A 249 -5.03 1.96 -15.66
C ARG A 249 -5.81 3.26 -15.42
N ILE A 250 -5.28 4.40 -15.86
CA ILE A 250 -5.97 5.69 -15.74
C ILE A 250 -7.30 5.65 -16.50
N ASN A 251 -7.31 5.09 -17.72
CA ASN A 251 -8.53 4.95 -18.51
C ASN A 251 -9.55 4.00 -17.88
N GLU A 252 -9.11 2.92 -17.22
CA GLU A 252 -9.99 2.03 -16.46
C GLU A 252 -10.65 2.76 -15.28
N ILE A 253 -9.89 3.61 -14.57
CA ILE A 253 -10.40 4.45 -13.48
C ILE A 253 -11.47 5.41 -14.00
N ILE A 254 -11.23 6.07 -15.14
CA ILE A 254 -12.20 6.96 -15.79
C ILE A 254 -13.49 6.20 -16.12
N LYS A 255 -13.40 4.98 -16.65
CA LYS A 255 -14.58 4.17 -16.99
C LYS A 255 -15.42 3.78 -15.76
N ILE A 256 -14.77 3.60 -14.60
CA ILE A 256 -15.45 3.28 -13.33
C ILE A 256 -16.20 4.49 -12.76
N ASP A 257 -15.79 5.70 -13.14
CA ASP A 257 -16.50 6.91 -12.81
C ASP A 257 -17.78 7.07 -13.64
N THR A 258 -18.83 6.39 -13.17
CA THR A 258 -20.16 6.39 -13.79
C THR A 258 -20.85 7.75 -13.83
N GLY A 259 -20.27 8.80 -13.23
CA GLY A 259 -20.87 10.13 -13.14
C GLY A 259 -20.09 11.24 -13.85
N ASN A 260 -18.98 10.93 -14.54
CA ASN A 260 -18.05 11.93 -15.09
C ASN A 260 -17.66 13.01 -14.05
N GLN A 261 -17.54 12.62 -12.79
CA GLN A 261 -17.18 13.50 -11.68
C GLN A 261 -15.67 13.70 -11.58
N LEU A 262 -14.88 12.77 -12.11
CA LEU A 262 -13.44 12.87 -12.27
C LEU A 262 -13.13 13.77 -13.46
N LYS A 263 -12.79 15.01 -13.16
CA LYS A 263 -12.13 15.89 -14.12
C LYS A 263 -10.65 15.56 -14.17
N LEU A 264 -10.29 14.46 -14.82
CA LEU A 264 -8.88 14.16 -15.07
C LEU A 264 -8.38 15.00 -16.25
N SER A 265 -7.18 15.53 -16.12
CA SER A 265 -6.51 16.21 -17.22
C SER A 265 -6.25 15.22 -18.35
N GLU A 266 -6.77 15.52 -19.55
CA GLU A 266 -6.43 14.77 -20.76
C GLU A 266 -4.91 14.80 -20.95
N LEU A 267 -4.31 13.62 -21.13
CA LEU A 267 -2.89 13.49 -21.45
C LEU A 267 -2.69 13.92 -22.91
N LYS A 268 -2.49 15.22 -23.12
CA LYS A 268 -2.20 15.79 -24.45
C LYS A 268 -0.83 15.37 -24.99
N THR A 269 0.05 14.95 -24.09
CA THR A 269 1.44 14.54 -24.37
C THR A 269 1.75 13.23 -23.67
N ASN A 270 2.79 12.53 -24.12
CA ASN A 270 3.33 11.38 -23.40
C ASN A 270 3.91 11.76 -22.03
N PHE A 271 4.24 13.01 -21.79
CA PHE A 271 4.63 13.49 -20.47
C PHE A 271 3.40 13.64 -19.57
N ILE A 272 3.44 13.05 -18.39
CA ILE A 272 2.31 12.97 -17.44
C ILE A 272 2.48 13.88 -16.21
N GLY A 273 3.37 14.87 -16.30
CA GLY A 273 3.49 15.92 -15.29
C GLY A 273 2.18 16.70 -15.11
N PHE A 274 2.11 17.44 -14.03
CA PHE A 274 0.90 18.14 -13.61
C PHE A 274 1.24 19.53 -13.10
N GLU A 275 0.24 20.37 -12.85
CA GLU A 275 0.42 21.75 -12.38
C GLU A 275 0.35 21.85 -10.84
N ALA A 276 0.67 23.01 -10.27
CA ALA A 276 0.67 23.19 -8.81
C ALA A 276 -0.70 22.94 -8.17
N GLU A 277 -1.80 23.25 -8.87
CA GLU A 277 -3.15 22.96 -8.38
C GLU A 277 -3.35 21.45 -8.14
N TYR A 278 -2.87 20.61 -9.07
CA TYR A 278 -2.94 19.15 -8.94
C TYR A 278 -2.18 18.64 -7.71
N PHE A 279 -1.02 19.24 -7.42
CA PHE A 279 -0.25 18.95 -6.21
C PHE A 279 -1.06 19.30 -4.94
N CYS A 280 -1.62 20.50 -4.89
CA CYS A 280 -2.46 20.96 -3.78
C CYS A 280 -3.70 20.09 -3.57
N GLU A 281 -4.36 19.66 -4.65
CA GLU A 281 -5.46 18.71 -4.57
C GLU A 281 -5.03 17.33 -4.07
N THR A 282 -3.83 16.88 -4.43
CA THR A 282 -3.27 15.61 -3.95
C THR A 282 -3.00 15.68 -2.45
N TYR A 283 -2.42 16.79 -1.98
CA TYR A 283 -2.23 17.05 -0.56
C TYR A 283 -3.56 17.02 0.23
N ARG A 284 -4.59 17.74 -0.25
CA ARG A 284 -5.92 17.74 0.38
C ARG A 284 -6.55 16.36 0.39
N LEU A 285 -6.47 15.65 -0.74
CA LEU A 285 -6.94 14.27 -0.85
C LEU A 285 -6.30 13.38 0.22
N ALA A 286 -4.98 13.48 0.40
CA ALA A 286 -4.26 12.64 1.34
C ALA A 286 -4.73 12.88 2.79
N ILE A 287 -4.89 14.15 3.18
CA ILE A 287 -5.43 14.52 4.48
C ILE A 287 -6.84 13.97 4.67
N ASP A 288 -7.72 14.17 3.69
CA ASP A 288 -9.10 13.72 3.76
C ASP A 288 -9.21 12.20 3.90
N ILE A 289 -8.39 11.46 3.15
CA ILE A 289 -8.33 10.00 3.22
C ILE A 289 -7.91 9.55 4.63
N VAL A 290 -6.83 10.11 5.18
CA VAL A 290 -6.34 9.73 6.50
C VAL A 290 -7.37 10.04 7.57
N LYS A 291 -7.97 11.24 7.54
CA LYS A 291 -9.02 11.63 8.49
C LYS A 291 -10.26 10.76 8.38
N ALA A 292 -10.69 10.41 7.17
CA ALA A 292 -11.86 9.58 6.97
C ALA A 292 -11.63 8.14 7.43
N PHE A 293 -10.44 7.57 7.22
CA PHE A 293 -10.08 6.27 7.78
C PHE A 293 -10.00 6.29 9.29
N LYS A 294 -9.34 7.29 9.87
CA LYS A 294 -9.30 7.49 11.31
C LYS A 294 -10.72 7.50 11.90
N SER A 295 -11.60 8.34 11.35
CA SER A 295 -12.97 8.47 11.83
C SER A 295 -13.80 7.21 11.62
N HIS A 296 -13.62 6.48 10.52
CA HIS A 296 -14.30 5.22 10.28
C HIS A 296 -13.85 4.16 11.28
N CYS A 297 -12.53 3.96 11.43
CA CYS A 297 -12.01 3.00 12.38
C CYS A 297 -12.39 3.34 13.84
N GLU A 298 -12.42 4.62 14.20
CA GLU A 298 -12.89 5.10 15.51
C GLU A 298 -14.38 4.86 15.75
N LYS A 299 -15.19 4.66 14.71
CA LYS A 299 -16.62 4.34 14.83
C LYS A 299 -16.85 2.85 14.82
N ASP A 300 -16.27 2.15 13.85
CA ASP A 300 -16.50 0.73 13.59
C ASP A 300 -15.76 -0.17 14.58
N PHE A 301 -14.59 0.26 15.06
CA PHE A 301 -13.84 -0.47 16.09
C PHE A 301 -13.92 0.19 17.47
N LYS A 302 -14.80 1.19 17.64
CA LYS A 302 -15.07 1.70 18.98
C LYS A 302 -15.63 0.55 19.78
N SER A 303 -14.86 0.15 20.79
CA SER A 303 -15.20 -0.94 21.67
C SER A 303 -16.62 -0.76 22.20
N HIS A 304 -17.50 -1.72 21.90
CA HIS A 304 -18.68 -2.06 22.68
C HIS A 304 -18.23 -2.55 24.04
N TYR A 305 -17.47 -1.75 24.78
CA TYR A 305 -16.97 -2.08 26.10
C TYR A 305 -17.11 -0.85 26.97
N ASP A 306 -17.67 -1.04 28.16
CA ASP A 306 -17.89 0.03 29.11
C ASP A 306 -16.58 0.49 29.77
N GLU A 307 -16.69 1.43 30.71
CA GLU A 307 -15.57 1.96 31.49
C GLU A 307 -14.83 0.89 32.31
N ASN A 308 -15.42 -0.30 32.49
CA ASN A 308 -14.86 -1.44 33.21
C ASN A 308 -14.23 -2.48 32.26
N GLY A 309 -14.34 -2.28 30.94
CA GLY A 309 -13.88 -3.26 29.96
C GLY A 309 -14.83 -4.46 29.81
N ASP A 310 -16.10 -4.31 30.19
CA ASP A 310 -17.15 -5.31 29.99
C ASP A 310 -17.87 -5.08 28.65
N PHE A 311 -18.10 -6.15 27.90
CA PHE A 311 -18.76 -6.08 26.58
C PHE A 311 -20.19 -5.51 26.72
N MET A 312 -20.43 -4.35 26.11
CA MET A 312 -21.74 -3.71 25.97
C MET A 312 -22.45 -4.24 24.72
N PRO A 313 -23.43 -5.16 24.84
CA PRO A 313 -24.15 -5.65 23.67
C PRO A 313 -24.80 -4.48 22.91
N ALA A 314 -24.63 -4.50 21.59
CA ALA A 314 -25.24 -3.51 20.70
C ALA A 314 -26.77 -3.51 20.87
N THR A 315 -27.35 -2.33 21.02
CA THR A 315 -28.80 -2.18 21.11
C THR A 315 -29.44 -2.21 19.71
N GLN A 316 -30.71 -2.65 19.60
CA GLN A 316 -31.44 -2.73 18.33
C GLN A 316 -31.51 -1.39 17.56
N ASP A 317 -31.26 -0.28 18.24
CA ASP A 317 -31.31 1.07 17.67
C ASP A 317 -29.97 1.53 17.07
N GLU A 318 -28.88 0.78 17.25
CA GLU A 318 -27.57 1.12 16.70
C GLU A 318 -27.49 0.73 15.22
N SER A 319 -27.04 1.65 14.36
CA SER A 319 -27.09 1.47 12.90
C SER A 319 -26.22 0.32 12.36
N GLY A 320 -25.38 -0.29 13.20
CA GLY A 320 -24.58 -1.50 12.91
C GLY A 320 -25.18 -2.81 13.45
N SER A 321 -26.18 -2.75 14.34
CA SER A 321 -26.76 -3.94 15.03
C SER A 321 -27.45 -4.93 14.08
N PHE A 322 -27.88 -4.45 12.91
CA PHE A 322 -28.55 -5.29 11.90
C PHE A 322 -27.59 -6.26 11.20
N ILE A 323 -26.27 -6.02 11.23
CA ILE A 323 -25.28 -6.88 10.55
C ILE A 323 -24.85 -8.06 11.44
N GLU A 324 -24.86 -7.94 12.76
CA GLU A 324 -24.48 -9.03 13.68
C GLU A 324 -25.57 -10.09 13.89
N THR A 325 -26.84 -9.79 13.57
CA THR A 325 -27.97 -10.70 13.85
C THR A 325 -28.29 -11.66 12.68
N ILE A 326 -27.39 -11.82 11.70
CA ILE A 326 -27.44 -12.91 10.71
C ILE A 326 -26.17 -13.77 10.86
N GLY A 327 -25.98 -14.31 12.06
CA GLY A 327 -24.83 -15.15 12.41
C GLY A 327 -25.17 -16.35 13.28
N VAL A 328 -26.46 -16.66 13.48
CA VAL A 328 -26.91 -17.85 14.22
C VAL A 328 -28.12 -18.48 13.52
N GLU A 329 -27.91 -18.97 12.29
CA GLU A 329 -28.66 -20.15 11.85
C GLU A 329 -27.74 -21.36 12.01
N THR A 330 -27.97 -22.10 13.08
CA THR A 330 -27.35 -23.40 13.32
C THR A 330 -27.63 -24.32 12.14
N VAL A 331 -26.65 -24.52 11.26
CA VAL A 331 -26.72 -25.57 10.24
C VAL A 331 -26.74 -26.90 10.97
N TYR A 332 -27.86 -27.61 10.93
CA TYR A 332 -27.96 -28.93 11.54
C TYR A 332 -27.16 -29.94 10.70
N PRO A 333 -26.55 -30.97 11.31
CA PRO A 333 -25.72 -31.94 10.60
C PRO A 333 -26.37 -32.63 9.39
N HIS A 334 -27.70 -32.69 9.32
CA HIS A 334 -28.44 -33.28 8.20
C HIS A 334 -28.55 -32.36 6.96
N GLN A 335 -28.18 -31.08 7.08
CA GLN A 335 -28.16 -30.12 5.97
C GLN A 335 -26.81 -30.08 5.23
N LEU A 336 -25.80 -30.82 5.71
CA LEU A 336 -24.55 -31.05 4.99
C LEU A 336 -24.75 -32.18 3.97
N ILE A 337 -25.36 -31.85 2.82
CA ILE A 337 -25.22 -32.72 1.65
C ILE A 337 -23.82 -32.47 1.09
N LEU A 338 -22.90 -33.41 1.32
CA LEU A 338 -21.61 -33.47 0.64
C LEU A 338 -21.86 -33.75 -0.85
N THR A 339 -22.16 -32.70 -1.60
CA THR A 339 -22.21 -32.78 -3.06
C THR A 339 -20.79 -32.87 -3.57
N ILE A 340 -20.42 -34.07 -4.01
CA ILE A 340 -19.22 -34.43 -4.79
C ILE A 340 -18.00 -34.75 -3.90
N PRO A 341 -17.52 -36.01 -3.89
CA PRO A 341 -16.26 -36.38 -3.23
C PRO A 341 -15.10 -35.53 -3.75
N ALA A 342 -14.19 -35.10 -2.88
CA ALA A 342 -13.03 -34.27 -3.26
C ALA A 342 -12.20 -34.85 -4.42
N ARG A 343 -12.21 -36.17 -4.61
CA ARG A 343 -11.60 -36.88 -5.75
C ARG A 343 -12.15 -36.46 -7.11
N GLU A 344 -13.41 -36.04 -7.17
CA GLU A 344 -14.08 -35.60 -8.40
C GLU A 344 -13.90 -34.11 -8.66
N THR A 345 -13.48 -33.33 -7.65
CA THR A 345 -13.19 -31.88 -7.76
C THR A 345 -11.71 -31.56 -7.95
N MET A 346 -10.81 -32.44 -7.50
CA MET A 346 -9.37 -32.30 -7.68
C MET A 346 -8.95 -32.87 -9.04
N GLY A 347 -8.30 -32.06 -9.87
CA GLY A 347 -7.69 -32.53 -11.11
C GLY A 347 -6.66 -33.64 -10.83
N VAL A 348 -6.40 -34.48 -11.83
CA VAL A 348 -5.41 -35.58 -11.73
C VAL A 348 -4.03 -35.06 -11.29
N ARG A 349 -3.70 -33.81 -11.63
CA ARG A 349 -2.47 -33.13 -11.19
C ARG A 349 -2.46 -32.86 -9.68
N GLU A 350 -3.49 -32.22 -9.13
CA GLU A 350 -3.57 -31.97 -7.68
C GLU A 350 -3.60 -33.28 -6.88
N HIS A 351 -4.24 -34.33 -7.40
CA HIS A 351 -4.26 -35.63 -6.76
C HIS A 351 -2.87 -36.28 -6.74
N LEU A 352 -2.13 -36.22 -7.85
CA LEU A 352 -0.75 -36.72 -7.94
C LEU A 352 0.19 -35.93 -7.01
N THR A 353 0.07 -34.60 -6.96
CA THR A 353 0.87 -33.77 -6.03
C THR A 353 0.64 -34.19 -4.58
N THR A 354 -0.63 -34.37 -4.19
CA THR A 354 -0.98 -34.82 -2.83
C THR A 354 -0.40 -36.21 -2.50
N VAL A 355 -0.38 -37.13 -3.47
CA VAL A 355 0.20 -38.48 -3.28
C VAL A 355 1.72 -38.39 -3.16
N LEU A 356 2.37 -37.59 -4.01
CA LEU A 356 3.84 -37.39 -3.99
C LEU A 356 4.31 -36.77 -2.68
N ASP A 357 3.56 -35.83 -2.10
CA ASP A 357 3.90 -35.17 -0.83
C ASP A 357 3.91 -36.11 0.39
N ASN A 358 3.34 -37.32 0.26
CA ASN A 358 3.27 -38.32 1.34
C ASN A 358 4.22 -39.51 1.12
N LEU A 359 5.00 -39.53 0.04
CA LEU A 359 5.99 -40.57 -0.23
C LEU A 359 7.35 -40.18 0.36
N SER A 360 8.15 -41.17 0.76
CA SER A 360 9.55 -40.93 1.10
C SER A 360 10.37 -40.57 -0.15
N ASP A 361 11.50 -39.88 0.03
CA ASP A 361 12.37 -39.48 -1.09
C ASP A 361 12.78 -40.67 -1.99
N ASP A 362 13.02 -41.84 -1.40
CA ASP A 362 13.32 -43.07 -2.13
C ASP A 362 12.16 -43.51 -3.03
N LEU A 363 10.91 -43.44 -2.53
CA LEU A 363 9.72 -43.79 -3.30
C LEU A 363 9.38 -42.72 -4.36
N VAL A 364 9.66 -41.44 -4.08
CA VAL A 364 9.52 -40.37 -5.08
C VAL A 364 10.52 -40.57 -6.22
N ALA A 365 11.75 -41.00 -5.91
CA ALA A 365 12.74 -41.36 -6.92
C ALA A 365 12.28 -42.54 -7.78
N GLU A 366 11.72 -43.59 -7.19
CA GLU A 366 11.14 -44.72 -7.94
C GLU A 366 9.97 -44.30 -8.84
N VAL A 367 9.08 -43.42 -8.36
CA VAL A 367 7.96 -42.90 -9.17
C VAL A 367 8.46 -42.05 -10.33
N ARG A 368 9.51 -41.24 -10.13
CA ARG A 368 10.16 -40.47 -11.20
C ARG A 368 10.76 -41.40 -12.26
N ASP A 369 11.54 -42.37 -11.83
CA ASP A 369 12.22 -43.31 -12.74
C ASP A 369 11.20 -44.15 -13.53
N PHE A 370 10.07 -44.51 -12.90
CA PHE A 370 8.95 -45.16 -13.59
C PHE A 370 8.24 -44.24 -14.60
N ALA A 371 8.04 -42.96 -14.27
CA ALA A 371 7.46 -41.98 -15.19
C ALA A 371 8.35 -41.74 -16.42
N GLU A 372 9.68 -41.66 -16.22
CA GLU A 372 10.66 -41.57 -17.30
C GLU A 372 10.63 -42.81 -18.20
N PHE A 373 10.54 -44.01 -17.61
CA PHE A 373 10.38 -45.26 -18.35
C PHE A 373 9.10 -45.26 -19.21
N LEU A 374 7.97 -44.81 -18.67
CA LEU A 374 6.71 -44.71 -19.43
C LEU A 374 6.82 -43.71 -20.59
N GLN A 375 7.49 -42.58 -20.38
CA GLN A 375 7.73 -41.57 -21.42
C GLN A 375 8.59 -42.13 -22.56
N GLN A 376 9.68 -42.84 -22.22
CA GLN A 376 10.54 -43.51 -23.21
C GLN A 376 9.78 -44.57 -24.01
N ARG A 377 8.93 -45.39 -23.36
CA ARG A 377 8.08 -46.37 -24.06
C ARG A 377 7.07 -45.72 -25.01
N GLN A 378 6.51 -44.57 -24.67
CA GLN A 378 5.61 -43.84 -25.58
C GLN A 378 6.35 -43.30 -26.80
N GLN A 379 7.56 -42.75 -26.61
CA GLN A 379 8.38 -42.24 -27.71
C GLN A 379 8.82 -43.36 -28.66
N GLN A 380 9.19 -44.53 -28.14
CA GLN A 380 9.54 -45.70 -28.98
C GLN A 380 8.34 -46.23 -29.79
N LYS A 381 7.11 -46.10 -29.30
CA LYS A 381 5.89 -46.46 -30.04
C LYS A 381 5.50 -45.47 -31.13
N GLN A 382 6.06 -44.26 -31.15
CA GLN A 382 5.80 -43.26 -32.19
C GLN A 382 6.82 -43.30 -33.33
N VAL A 383 7.91 -44.05 -33.17
CA VAL A 383 9.00 -44.20 -34.16
C VAL A 383 8.93 -45.54 -34.91
N SER A 384 7.99 -46.41 -34.53
CA SER A 384 7.61 -47.62 -35.27
C SER A 384 6.22 -47.46 -35.87
#